data_AF-A0A1S8C7J0-F1
#
_entry.id   AF-A0A1S8C7J0-F1
#
_cell.length_a   1.000
_cell.length_b   1.000
_cell.length_c   1.000
_cell.angle_alpha   90.00
_cell.angle_beta   90.00
_cell.angle_gamma   90.00
#
_symmetry.space_group_name_H-M   'P 1'
#
loop_
_entity.id
_entity.type
_entity.pdbx_description
1 polymer ?
#
loop_
_entity_poly.entity_id
_entity_poly.type
_entity_poly.pdbx_seq_one_letter_code
_entity_poly.pdbx_strand_id
1 'polypeptide(L)' 'MGTVTQVTPQLARKAWGSLETLHVVAFFAPEVQAAYDAMGVRGARAGYFAARASALGPVG' A
#
# COMPACT_ATOMS: atom_id res chain seq x y z
N MET A 1 -14.59 11.14 27.25
CA MET A 1 -13.57 10.27 26.63
C MET A 1 -14.31 9.27 25.73
N GLY A 2 -14.06 9.30 24.42
CA GLY A 2 -14.74 8.42 23.46
C GLY A 2 -14.25 6.98 23.59
N THR A 3 -15.17 6.03 23.49
CA THR A 3 -14.88 4.60 23.52
C THR A 3 -14.02 4.23 22.32
N VAL A 4 -12.82 3.69 22.56
CA VAL A 4 -11.98 3.13 21.49
C VAL A 4 -12.52 1.74 21.15
N THR A 5 -12.92 1.54 19.90
CA THR A 5 -13.31 0.21 19.39
C THR A 5 -12.13 -0.73 19.52
N GLN A 6 -12.29 -1.82 20.27
CA GLN A 6 -11.27 -2.86 20.37
C GLN A 6 -11.06 -3.53 19.01
N VAL A 7 -9.79 -3.61 18.58
CA VAL A 7 -9.42 -4.26 17.32
C VAL A 7 -9.29 -5.76 17.57
N THR A 8 -10.33 -6.52 17.22
CA THR A 8 -10.30 -7.99 17.24
C THR A 8 -9.74 -8.55 15.93
N PRO A 9 -9.22 -9.79 15.89
CA PRO A 9 -8.76 -10.42 14.65
C PRO A 9 -9.84 -10.48 13.55
N GLN A 10 -11.10 -10.70 13.93
CA GLN A 10 -12.22 -10.74 13.00
C GLN A 10 -12.48 -9.35 12.40
N LEU A 11 -12.41 -8.30 13.22
CA LEU A 11 -12.55 -6.92 12.75
C LEU A 11 -11.39 -6.55 11.82
N ALA A 12 -10.16 -6.90 12.18
CA ALA A 12 -8.99 -6.66 11.35
C ALA A 12 -9.09 -7.37 9.99
N ARG A 13 -9.55 -8.63 9.95
CA ARG A 13 -9.76 -9.37 8.70
C ARG A 13 -10.85 -8.76 7.82
N LYS A 14 -11.95 -8.29 8.42
CA LYS A 14 -13.00 -7.57 7.69
C LYS A 14 -12.47 -6.27 7.09
N ALA A 15 -11.75 -5.48 7.88
CA ALA A 15 -11.13 -4.24 7.42
C ALA A 15 -10.13 -4.48 6.29
N TRP A 16 -9.27 -5.50 6.41
CA TRP A 16 -8.35 -5.92 5.33
C TRP A 16 -9.12 -6.22 4.05
N GLY A 17 -10.13 -7.09 4.11
CA GLY A 17 -10.92 -7.45 2.92
C GLY A 17 -11.64 -6.26 2.29
N SER A 18 -12.15 -5.33 3.09
CA SER A 18 -12.80 -4.11 2.58
C SER A 18 -11.84 -3.13 1.90
N LEU A 19 -10.56 -3.13 2.29
CA LEU A 19 -9.54 -2.22 1.75
C LEU A 19 -8.65 -2.87 0.68
N GLU A 20 -8.73 -4.19 0.51
CA GLU A 20 -7.84 -4.93 -0.37
C GLU A 20 -7.95 -4.49 -1.83
N THR A 21 -9.15 -4.19 -2.32
CA THR A 21 -9.32 -3.68 -3.70
C THR A 21 -8.57 -2.36 -3.90
N LEU A 22 -8.67 -1.43 -2.94
CA LEU A 22 -7.95 -0.16 -3.00
C LEU A 22 -6.43 -0.39 -2.93
N HIS A 23 -5.98 -1.30 -2.08
CA HIS A 23 -4.58 -1.69 -1.98
C HIS A 23 -4.05 -2.22 -3.31
N VAL A 24 -4.75 -3.19 -3.90
CA VAL A 24 -4.29 -3.84 -5.14
C VAL A 24 -4.22 -2.85 -6.30
N VAL A 25 -5.27 -2.05 -6.49
CA VAL A 25 -5.31 -1.07 -7.58
C VAL A 25 -4.25 0.01 -7.41
N ALA A 26 -4.08 0.54 -6.19
CA ALA A 26 -3.14 1.64 -5.94
C ALA A 26 -1.66 1.25 -6.11
N PHE A 27 -1.32 -0.05 -6.01
CA PHE A 27 0.07 -0.50 -6.10
C PHE A 27 0.39 -1.37 -7.32
N PHE A 28 -0.60 -2.06 -7.90
CA PHE A 28 -0.35 -3.09 -8.92
C PHE A 28 -1.13 -2.89 -10.22
N ALA A 29 -1.91 -1.81 -10.37
CA ALA A 29 -2.48 -1.47 -11.67
C ALA A 29 -1.37 -1.25 -12.72
N PRO A 30 -1.58 -1.62 -14.00
CA PRO A 30 -0.58 -1.47 -15.05
C PRO A 30 0.00 -0.06 -15.18
N GLU A 31 -0.83 0.97 -14.97
CA GLU A 31 -0.47 2.38 -15.01
C GLU A 31 0.49 2.76 -13.88
N VAL A 32 0.29 2.17 -12.70
CA VAL A 32 1.17 2.36 -11.54
C VAL A 32 2.53 1.72 -11.80
N GLN A 33 2.53 0.51 -12.38
CA GLN A 33 3.78 -0.15 -12.77
C GLN A 33 4.56 0.67 -13.81
N ALA A 34 3.88 1.14 -14.86
CA ALA A 34 4.49 1.96 -15.89
C ALA A 34 5.10 3.26 -15.34
N ALA A 35 4.45 3.89 -14.36
CA ALA A 35 4.97 5.07 -13.69
C ALA A 35 6.28 4.79 -12.93
N TYR A 36 6.36 3.67 -12.20
CA TYR A 36 7.59 3.28 -11.51
C TYR A 36 8.71 2.88 -12.48
N ASP A 37 8.38 2.18 -13.56
CA ASP A 37 9.35 1.80 -14.59
C ASP A 37 9.96 3.05 -15.25
N ALA A 38 9.17 4.10 -15.49
CA ALA A 38 9.63 5.39 -16.03
C ALA A 38 10.61 6.12 -15.09
N MET A 39 10.51 5.90 -13.77
CA MET A 39 11.45 6.41 -12.77
C MET A 39 12.67 5.49 -12.56
N GLY A 40 12.77 4.38 -13.31
CA GLY A 40 13.84 3.39 -13.18
C GLY A 40 13.64 2.37 -12.06
N VAL A 41 12.50 2.40 -11.36
CA VAL A 41 12.15 1.43 -10.30
C VAL A 41 11.44 0.24 -10.94
N ARG A 42 12.22 -0.69 -11.47
CA ARG A 42 11.69 -1.80 -12.28
C ARG A 42 11.10 -2.93 -11.45
N GLY A 43 9.92 -3.38 -11.87
CA GLY A 43 9.24 -4.57 -11.34
C GLY A 43 8.28 -4.27 -10.16
N ALA A 44 7.16 -5.02 -10.14
CA ALA A 44 6.03 -4.77 -9.24
C ALA A 44 6.38 -4.76 -7.75
N ARG A 45 7.27 -5.65 -7.31
CA ARG A 45 7.68 -5.70 -5.90
C ARG A 45 8.57 -4.52 -5.51
N ALA A 46 9.42 -4.05 -6.43
CA ALA A 46 10.27 -2.89 -6.20
C ALA A 46 9.45 -1.59 -6.17
N GLY A 47 8.53 -1.41 -7.12
CA GLY A 47 7.59 -0.30 -7.14
C GLY A 47 6.73 -0.25 -5.87
N TYR A 48 6.17 -1.39 -5.46
CA TYR A 48 5.41 -1.52 -4.20
C TYR A 48 6.22 -1.08 -2.98
N PHE A 49 7.46 -1.57 -2.85
CA PHE A 49 8.34 -1.18 -1.75
C PHE A 49 8.66 0.32 -1.78
N ALA A 50 9.06 0.86 -2.94
CA ALA A 50 9.41 2.26 -3.11
C ALA A 50 8.23 3.18 -2.74
N ALA A 51 7.02 2.83 -3.18
CA ALA A 51 5.79 3.54 -2.85
C ALA A 51 5.56 3.64 -1.34
N ARG A 52 5.69 2.51 -0.62
CA ARG A 52 5.48 2.42 0.83
C ARG A 52 6.57 3.15 1.62
N ALA A 53 7.81 3.10 1.13
CA ALA A 53 8.94 3.76 1.77
C ALA A 53 8.95 5.28 1.54
N SER A 54 8.35 5.78 0.46
CA SER A 54 8.40 7.20 0.08
C SER A 54 7.98 8.17 1.20
N ALA A 55 7.00 7.79 2.03
CA ALA A 55 6.53 8.60 3.15
C ALA A 55 7.53 8.71 4.31
N LEU A 56 8.53 7.82 4.37
CA LEU A 56 9.58 7.85 5.39
C LEU A 56 10.67 8.89 5.09
N GLY A 57 10.62 9.51 3.91
CA GLY A 57 11.61 10.48 3.47
C GLY A 57 12.82 9.84 2.77
N PRO A 58 13.74 10.67 2.25
CA PRO A 58 14.97 10.18 1.62
C PRO A 58 15.86 9.48 2.64
N VAL A 59 16.53 8.39 2.20
CA VAL A 59 17.60 7.75 2.96
C VAL A 59 18.91 8.51 2.76
N GLY A 60 19.53 8.93 3.87
CA GLY A 60 20.77 9.72 3.92
C GLY A 60 21.28 9.86 5.33
#